data_AF-A0A3R7HAG5-F1
#
_entry.id   AF-A0A3R7HAG5-F1
#
_cell.length_a   1.000
_cell.length_b   1.000
_cell.length_c   1.000
_cell.angle_alpha   90.00
_cell.angle_beta   90.00
_cell.angle_gamma   90.00
#
_symmetry.space_group_name_H-M   'P 1'
#
loop_
_entity.id
_entity.type
_entity.pdbx_description
1 polymer ?
#
loop_
_entity_poly.entity_id
_entity_poly.type
_entity_poly.pdbx_seq_one_letter_code
_entity_poly.pdbx_strand_id
1 'polypeptide(L)' 'MTGIVTVDCGDFERDTGEDLRALDVNDCLDLDGPAAGLPEGTWLLLAHEGEDRAVLRPFTTEETRAARQREESARIYQ' A
#
# COMPACT_ATOMS: atom_id res chain seq x y z
N MET A 1 -9.06 -11.12 -12.23
CA MET A 1 -9.82 -10.03 -11.57
C MET A 1 -8.98 -9.53 -10.43
N THR A 2 -8.13 -8.54 -10.66
CA THR A 2 -7.39 -7.83 -9.60
C THR A 2 -8.12 -6.51 -9.38
N GLY A 3 -9.26 -6.61 -8.69
CA GLY A 3 -10.10 -5.48 -8.35
C GLY A 3 -9.54 -4.71 -7.16
N ILE A 4 -9.84 -3.42 -7.12
CA ILE A 4 -9.68 -2.57 -5.94
C ILE A 4 -10.39 -3.25 -4.75
N VAL A 5 -9.76 -3.24 -3.59
CA VAL A 5 -10.27 -3.82 -2.33
C VAL A 5 -10.36 -2.73 -1.28
N THR A 6 -11.40 -2.78 -0.45
CA THR A 6 -11.55 -1.88 0.70
C THR A 6 -11.34 -2.71 1.96
N VAL A 7 -10.47 -2.24 2.83
CA VAL A 7 -10.13 -2.89 4.10
C VAL A 7 -10.28 -1.92 5.27
N ASP A 8 -10.52 -2.46 6.46
CA ASP A 8 -10.53 -1.66 7.68
C ASP A 8 -9.09 -1.40 8.14
N CYS A 9 -8.80 -0.14 8.47
CA CYS A 9 -7.46 0.32 8.88
C CYS A 9 -6.97 -0.39 10.14
N GLY A 10 -7.89 -0.73 11.05
CA GLY A 10 -7.58 -1.43 12.30
C GLY A 10 -7.25 -2.92 12.13
N ASP A 11 -7.47 -3.50 10.95
CA ASP A 11 -7.10 -4.89 10.67
C ASP A 11 -5.60 -5.04 10.34
N PHE A 12 -4.92 -3.91 10.13
CA PHE A 12 -3.48 -3.81 9.90
C PHE A 12 -2.80 -3.14 11.09
N GLU A 13 -2.54 -3.91 12.14
CA GLU A 13 -1.63 -3.48 13.20
C GLU A 13 -0.21 -3.87 12.80
N ARG A 14 0.63 -2.87 12.48
CA ARG A 14 2.07 -3.13 12.29
C ARG A 14 2.72 -3.33 13.65
N ASP A 15 3.80 -4.12 13.70
CA ASP A 15 4.64 -4.28 14.91
C ASP A 15 5.12 -2.96 15.54
N THR A 16 5.09 -1.85 14.79
CA THR A 16 5.40 -0.50 15.27
C THR A 16 4.25 0.19 16.01
N GLY A 17 3.06 -0.42 16.06
CA GLY A 17 1.82 0.20 16.54
C GLY A 17 1.22 1.21 15.55
N GLU A 18 1.76 1.29 14.34
CA GLU A 18 1.23 2.11 13.26
C GLU A 18 0.23 1.31 12.44
N ASP A 19 -0.88 1.94 12.13
CA ASP A 19 -1.93 1.37 11.30
C ASP A 19 -1.94 2.00 9.91
N LEU A 20 -2.83 1.54 9.04
CA LEU A 20 -2.96 2.06 7.67
C LEU A 20 -3.18 3.58 7.60
N ARG A 21 -3.63 4.24 8.67
CA ARG A 21 -3.81 5.71 8.70
C ARG A 21 -2.48 6.46 8.71
N ALA A 22 -1.38 5.79 9.05
CA ALA A 22 -0.04 6.36 8.93
C ALA A 22 0.43 6.42 7.46
N LEU A 23 -0.26 5.74 6.54
CA LEU A 23 0.06 5.76 5.12
C LEU A 23 -0.68 6.88 4.39
N ASP A 24 0.07 7.63 3.59
CA ASP A 24 -0.46 8.62 2.67
C ASP A 24 -1.06 7.97 1.42
N VAL A 25 -1.97 8.69 0.76
CA VAL A 25 -2.51 8.25 -0.53
C VAL A 25 -1.38 8.18 -1.57
N ASN A 26 -1.31 7.07 -2.30
CA ASN A 26 -0.23 6.60 -3.17
C ASN A 26 0.96 5.95 -2.46
N ASP A 27 0.90 5.75 -1.15
CA ASP A 27 1.89 4.94 -0.45
C ASP A 27 1.66 3.44 -0.68
N CYS A 28 2.73 2.65 -0.52
CA CYS A 28 2.74 1.23 -0.77
C CYS A 28 2.84 0.45 0.54
N LEU A 29 1.84 -0.38 0.81
CA LEU A 29 1.87 -1.36 1.88
C LEU A 29 2.46 -2.67 1.35
N ASP A 30 3.59 -3.08 1.91
CA ASP A 30 4.15 -4.41 1.65
C ASP A 30 3.67 -5.39 2.73
N LEU A 31 3.08 -6.50 2.29
CA LEU A 31 2.59 -7.56 3.17
C LEU A 31 3.48 -8.79 3.03
N ASP A 32 4.29 -9.07 4.05
CA ASP A 32 5.11 -10.29 4.15
C ASP A 32 4.27 -11.57 4.39
N GLY A 33 2.95 -11.44 4.59
CA GLY A 33 2.02 -12.53 4.82
C GLY A 33 0.56 -12.10 4.64
N PRO A 34 -0.41 -13.04 4.63
CA PRO A 34 -1.81 -12.70 4.48
C PRO A 34 -2.34 -11.90 5.69
N ALA A 35 -2.90 -10.72 5.44
CA ALA A 35 -3.44 -9.81 6.47
C ALA A 35 -4.76 -9.18 5.99
N ALA A 36 -5.75 -9.05 6.88
CA ALA A 36 -7.08 -8.52 6.56
C ALA A 36 -7.77 -9.12 5.32
N GLY A 37 -7.55 -10.41 5.08
CA GLY A 37 -8.08 -11.09 3.90
C GLY A 37 -7.37 -10.73 2.58
N LEU A 38 -6.29 -9.95 2.63
CA LEU A 38 -5.40 -9.72 1.50
C LEU A 38 -4.29 -10.77 1.49
N PRO A 39 -3.95 -11.34 0.31
CA PRO A 39 -2.75 -12.16 0.16
C PRO A 39 -1.47 -11.32 0.33
N GLU A 40 -0.37 -12.02 0.62
CA GLU A 40 0.98 -11.47 0.64
C GLU A 40 1.31 -10.72 -0.67
N GLY A 41 2.13 -9.68 -0.57
CA GLY A 41 2.56 -8.84 -1.69
C GLY A 41 2.36 -7.34 -1.43
N THR A 42 2.63 -6.54 -2.47
CA THR A 42 2.59 -5.08 -2.38
C THR A 42 1.22 -4.54 -2.80
N TRP A 43 0.67 -3.65 -1.99
CA TRP A 43 -0.63 -3.01 -2.18
C TRP A 43 -0.47 -1.50 -2.19
N LEU A 44 -1.12 -0.82 -3.12
CA LEU A 44 -1.11 0.64 -3.21
C LEU A 44 -2.35 1.22 -2.57
N LEU A 45 -2.15 2.16 -1.65
CA LEU A 45 -3.24 2.94 -1.08
C LEU A 45 -3.73 3.98 -2.07
N LEU A 46 -4.98 3.87 -2.49
CA LEU A 46 -5.62 4.79 -3.43
C LEU A 46 -6.38 5.91 -2.73
N ALA A 47 -7.01 5.61 -1.60
CA ALA A 47 -7.82 6.56 -0.85
C ALA A 47 -8.11 6.01 0.55
N HIS A 48 -8.44 6.91 1.47
CA HIS A 48 -9.11 6.57 2.72
C HIS A 48 -10.62 6.82 2.55
N GLU A 49 -11.44 5.80 2.77
CA GLU A 49 -12.89 5.92 2.81
C GLU A 49 -13.35 6.18 4.24
N GLY A 50 -13.46 7.46 4.60
CA GLY A 50 -13.80 7.86 5.97
C GLY A 50 -12.61 7.75 6.92
N GLU A 51 -12.88 7.47 8.19
CA GLU A 51 -11.87 7.49 9.26
C GLU A 51 -11.21 6.12 9.49
N ASP A 52 -11.87 5.04 9.07
CA ASP A 52 -11.49 3.68 9.46
C ASP A 52 -11.27 2.73 8.29
N ARG A 53 -11.42 3.17 7.04
CA ARG A 53 -11.26 2.30 5.86
C ARG A 53 -10.27 2.84 4.86
N ALA A 54 -9.52 1.92 4.27
CA ALA A 54 -8.53 2.17 3.24
C ALA A 54 -8.90 1.41 1.96
N VAL A 55 -8.79 2.11 0.83
CA VAL A 55 -8.97 1.55 -0.50
C VAL A 55 -7.61 1.18 -1.04
N LEU A 56 -7.35 -0.11 -1.16
CA LEU A 56 -6.11 -0.65 -1.67
C LEU A 56 -6.34 -1.24 -3.06
N ARG A 57 -5.28 -1.28 -3.84
CA ARG A 57 -5.24 -2.11 -5.04
C ARG A 57 -3.94 -2.91 -5.07
N PRO A 58 -3.95 -4.11 -5.69
CA PRO A 58 -2.71 -4.86 -5.84
C PRO A 58 -1.76 -4.04 -6.71
N PHE A 59 -0.57 -3.76 -6.17
CA PHE A 59 0.46 -3.06 -6.91
C PHE A 59 1.20 -4.09 -7.75
N THR A 60 1.05 -3.98 -9.07
CA THR A 60 1.64 -4.96 -9.97
C THR A 60 3.15 -4.74 -10.10
N THR A 61 3.90 -5.81 -10.33
CA THR A 61 5.36 -5.77 -10.47
C THR A 61 5.84 -4.79 -11.55
N GLU A 62 5.01 -4.53 -12.58
CA GLU A 62 5.28 -3.54 -13.62
C GLU A 62 5.28 -2.11 -13.07
N GLU A 63 4.39 -1.81 -12.12
CA GLU A 63 4.29 -0.51 -11.45
C GLU A 63 5.38 -0.35 -10.39
N THR A 64 5.76 -1.42 -9.69
CA THR A 64 6.94 -1.45 -8.80
C THR A 64 8.21 -1.07 -9.53
N ARG A 65 8.38 -1.54 -10.77
CA ARG A 65 9.55 -1.19 -11.61
C ARG A 65 9.52 0.28 -12.05
N ALA A 66 8.34 0.86 -12.28
CA ALA A 66 8.20 2.26 -12.64
C ALA A 66 8.44 3.20 -11.43
N ALA A 67 7.95 2.84 -10.24
CA ALA A 67 8.14 3.59 -9.01
C ALA A 67 9.61 3.61 -8.57
N ARG A 68 10.30 2.45 -8.54
CA ARG A 68 11.75 2.38 -8.24
C ARG A 68 12.60 3.20 -9.21
N GLN A 69 12.27 3.19 -10.51
CA GLN A 69 12.99 4.00 -11.48
C GLN A 69 12.76 5.51 -11.28
N ARG A 70 11.62 5.94 -10.73
CA ARG A 70 11.39 7.36 -10.36
C ARG A 70 12.16 7.77 -9.11
N GLU A 71 12.25 6.92 -8.09
CA GLU A 71 13.08 7.19 -6.91
C GLU A 71 14.57 7.26 -7.25
N GLU A 72 15.05 6.39 -8.13
CA GLU A 72 16.45 6.37 -8.56
C GLU A 72 16.79 7.57 -9.45
N SER A 73 15.86 8.03 -10.30
CA SER A 73 16.04 9.25 -11.10
C SER A 73 15.91 10.55 -10.29
N ALA A 74 15.17 10.54 -9.17
CA ALA A 74 15.13 11.68 -8.25
C ALA A 74 16.47 11.90 -7.50
N ARG A 75 17.25 10.83 -7.24
CA ARG A 75 18.58 10.93 -6.61
C ARG A 75 19.69 11.43 -7.52
N ILE A 76 19.54 11.29 -8.84
CA ILE A 76 20.59 11.66 -9.80
C ILE A 76 20.59 13.17 -10.10
N TYR A 77 19.54 13.89 -9.71
CA TYR A 77 19.39 15.34 -9.92
C TYR A 77 19.64 16.20 -8.67
N GLN A 78 20.32 15.65 -7.66
CA GLN A 78 20.71 16.39 -6.44
C GLN A 78 22.19 16.76 -6.43
#